data_AF-A0A7X9BWF1-F1
#
_entry.id   AF-A0A7X9BWF1-F1
#
_cell.length_a   1.000
_cell.length_b   1.000
_cell.length_c   1.000
_cell.angle_alpha   90.00
_cell.angle_beta   90.00
_cell.angle_gamma   90.00
#
_symmetry.space_group_name_H-M   'P 1'
#
loop_
_entity.id
_entity.type
_entity.pdbx_description
1 polymer ?
#
loop_
_entity_poly.entity_id
_entity_poly.type
_entity_poly.pdbx_seq_one_letter_code
_entity_poly.pdbx_strand_id
1 'polypeptide(L)'
;GLLREASRGILPPDIIERKKNPYPRTLDAEYEERIKNMLGERVLDPSSPIKNLLNTKTLESMMRQQHDTNKRYTARAQLYGWIIQLDYFLRTNGITVF
;
A
#
# COMPACT_ATOMS: atom_id res chain seq x y z
N GLY A 1 -13.38 -9.57 -26.29
CA GLY A 1 -12.73 -8.23 -26.41
C GLY A 1 -11.29 -8.43 -26.83
N LEU A 2 -10.68 -7.54 -27.63
CA LEU A 2 -9.44 -7.86 -28.37
C LEU A 2 -8.34 -8.51 -27.50
N LEU A 3 -8.02 -7.92 -26.34
CA LEU A 3 -7.03 -8.49 -25.41
C LEU A 3 -7.42 -9.88 -24.88
N ARG A 4 -8.71 -10.11 -24.59
CA ARG A 4 -9.22 -11.41 -24.13
C ARG A 4 -9.09 -12.47 -25.21
N GLU A 5 -9.43 -12.12 -26.45
CA GLU A 5 -9.32 -13.03 -27.59
C GLU A 5 -7.87 -13.39 -27.88
N ALA A 6 -6.98 -12.38 -27.92
CA ALA A 6 -5.55 -12.59 -28.11
C ALA A 6 -4.91 -13.44 -27.00
N SER A 7 -5.53 -13.52 -25.80
CA SER A 7 -5.02 -14.30 -24.66
C SER A 7 -5.63 -15.71 -24.57
N ARG A 8 -6.60 -16.08 -25.44
CA ARG A 8 -7.20 -17.43 -25.41
C ARG A 8 -6.14 -18.47 -25.78
N GLY A 9 -6.13 -19.58 -25.04
CA GLY A 9 -5.13 -20.64 -25.18
C GLY A 9 -3.83 -20.40 -24.42
N ILE A 10 -3.58 -19.17 -23.93
CA ILE A 10 -2.45 -18.85 -23.04
C ILE A 10 -2.90 -18.87 -21.58
N LEU A 11 -4.08 -18.27 -21.31
CA LEU A 11 -4.63 -18.17 -19.95
C LEU A 11 -5.87 -19.07 -19.76
N PRO A 12 -6.11 -19.55 -18.52
CA PRO A 12 -7.33 -20.26 -18.17
C PRO A 12 -8.61 -19.44 -18.47
N PRO A 13 -9.71 -20.08 -18.92
CA PRO A 13 -10.94 -19.39 -19.30
C PRO A 13 -11.56 -18.51 -18.20
N ASP A 14 -11.47 -18.93 -16.95
CA ASP A 14 -11.97 -18.23 -15.76
C ASP A 14 -11.23 -16.90 -15.52
N ILE A 15 -9.93 -16.83 -15.83
CA ILE A 15 -9.14 -15.60 -15.75
C ILE A 15 -9.51 -14.64 -16.88
N ILE A 16 -9.62 -15.16 -18.10
CA ILE A 16 -9.97 -14.36 -19.28
C ILE A 16 -11.34 -13.73 -19.11
N GLU A 17 -12.32 -14.51 -18.63
CA GLU A 17 -13.69 -14.05 -18.51
C GLU A 17 -14.00 -13.29 -17.20
N ARG A 18 -13.07 -13.26 -16.24
CA ARG A 18 -13.21 -12.53 -14.97
C ARG A 18 -13.77 -11.12 -15.18
N LYS A 19 -14.88 -10.80 -14.51
CA LYS A 19 -15.44 -9.43 -14.55
C LYS A 19 -14.43 -8.43 -13.99
N LYS A 20 -14.30 -7.28 -14.66
CA LYS A 20 -13.50 -6.18 -14.13
C LYS A 20 -14.08 -5.76 -12.79
N ASN A 21 -13.20 -5.62 -11.81
CA ASN A 21 -13.52 -5.10 -10.49
C ASN A 21 -12.61 -3.88 -10.29
N PRO A 22 -13.14 -2.68 -9.98
CA PRO A 22 -12.30 -1.50 -9.77
C PRO A 22 -11.25 -1.75 -8.70
N TYR A 23 -10.00 -1.45 -9.00
CA TYR A 23 -8.92 -1.51 -8.02
C TYR A 23 -8.83 -0.15 -7.29
N PRO A 24 -8.61 -0.14 -5.96
CA PRO A 24 -8.67 -1.24 -5.01
C PRO A 24 -10.09 -1.39 -4.45
N ARG A 25 -10.75 -2.53 -4.65
CA ARG A 25 -12.10 -2.76 -4.08
C ARG A 25 -12.08 -3.39 -2.70
N THR A 26 -10.97 -3.98 -2.30
CA THR A 26 -10.90 -4.80 -1.10
C THR A 26 -10.29 -3.99 0.04
N LEU A 27 -11.14 -3.59 0.99
CA LEU A 27 -10.72 -3.23 2.34
C LEU A 27 -10.51 -4.54 3.09
N ASP A 28 -9.35 -5.16 2.87
CA ASP A 28 -8.94 -6.33 3.64
C ASP A 28 -8.30 -5.84 4.95
N ALA A 29 -8.94 -6.18 6.07
CA ALA A 29 -8.49 -5.78 7.40
C ALA A 29 -7.11 -6.35 7.72
N GLU A 30 -6.83 -7.58 7.30
CA GLU A 30 -5.53 -8.22 7.52
C GLU A 30 -4.45 -7.53 6.68
N TYR A 31 -4.77 -7.17 5.44
CA TYR A 31 -3.86 -6.42 4.58
C TYR A 31 -3.47 -5.07 5.21
N GLU A 32 -4.45 -4.34 5.74
CA GLU A 32 -4.17 -3.06 6.38
C GLU A 32 -3.34 -3.21 7.65
N GLU A 33 -3.63 -4.20 8.49
CA GLU A 33 -2.84 -4.50 9.68
C GLU A 33 -1.39 -4.82 9.32
N ARG A 34 -1.18 -5.66 8.30
CA ARG A 34 0.16 -5.99 7.79
C ARG A 34 0.90 -4.75 7.29
N ILE A 35 0.23 -3.88 6.53
CA ILE A 35 0.84 -2.64 6.05
C ILE A 35 1.17 -1.69 7.21
N LYS A 36 0.32 -1.58 8.23
CA LYS A 36 0.61 -0.78 9.43
C LYS A 36 1.86 -1.29 10.14
N ASN A 37 1.98 -2.60 10.32
CA ASN A 37 3.13 -3.21 10.96
C ASN A 37 4.42 -2.95 10.17
N MET A 38 4.39 -3.18 8.85
CA MET A 38 5.53 -2.88 7.96
C MET A 38 5.95 -1.40 8.02
N LEU A 39 4.98 -0.48 8.08
CA LEU A 39 5.25 0.94 8.19
C LEU A 39 5.89 1.29 9.55
N GLY A 40 5.37 0.69 10.64
CA GLY A 40 5.92 0.85 11.98
C GLY A 40 7.39 0.44 12.05
N GLU A 41 7.72 -0.73 11.53
CA GLU A 41 9.11 -1.23 11.45
C GLU A 41 10.02 -0.26 10.68
N ARG A 42 9.55 0.26 9.54
CA ARG A 42 10.30 1.19 8.69
C ARG A 42 10.55 2.55 9.31
N VAL A 43 9.63 3.05 10.13
CA VAL A 43 9.73 4.36 10.80
C VAL A 43 10.57 4.26 12.08
N LEU A 44 10.54 3.11 12.75
CA LEU A 44 11.37 2.84 13.92
C LEU A 44 12.85 2.67 13.56
N ASP A 45 13.15 2.24 12.33
CA ASP A 45 14.52 2.14 11.83
C ASP A 45 15.22 3.51 11.83
N PRO A 46 16.27 3.71 12.64
CA PRO A 46 17.03 4.97 12.67
C PRO A 46 17.71 5.31 11.35
N SER A 47 17.99 4.31 10.50
CA SER A 47 18.64 4.49 9.20
C SER A 47 17.68 4.92 8.09
N SER A 48 16.39 5.04 8.41
CA SER A 48 15.33 5.32 7.45
C SER A 48 15.32 6.80 7.02
N PRO A 49 15.66 7.13 5.77
CA PRO A 49 15.70 8.52 5.30
C PRO A 49 14.30 9.17 5.33
N ILE A 50 13.24 8.36 5.23
CA ILE A 50 11.87 8.88 5.27
C ILE A 50 11.47 9.43 6.63
N LYS A 51 12.15 9.03 7.70
CA LYS A 51 11.86 9.49 9.06
C LYS A 51 11.98 11.01 9.19
N ASN A 52 12.93 11.62 8.46
CA ASN A 52 13.16 13.07 8.46
C ASN A 52 12.07 13.84 7.69
N LEU A 53 11.32 13.16 6.82
CA LEU A 53 10.21 13.74 6.06
C LEU A 53 8.86 13.64 6.75
N LEU A 54 8.75 12.84 7.82
CA LEU A 54 7.48 12.50 8.44
C LEU A 54 7.40 13.02 9.87
N ASN A 55 6.23 13.56 10.23
CA ASN A 55 5.90 13.79 11.63
C ASN A 55 5.49 12.46 12.28
N THR A 56 6.40 11.87 13.05
CA THR A 56 6.19 10.57 13.72
C THR A 56 4.98 10.58 14.65
N LYS A 57 4.73 11.67 15.38
CA LYS A 57 3.56 11.79 16.28
C LYS A 57 2.25 11.74 15.51
N THR A 58 2.17 12.44 14.37
CA THR A 58 0.99 12.41 13.51
C THR A 58 0.78 11.01 12.94
N LEU A 59 1.85 10.36 12.49
CA LEU A 59 1.77 9.02 11.92
C LEU A 59 1.32 7.97 12.96
N GLU A 60 1.89 7.99 14.16
CA GLU A 60 1.48 7.12 15.26
C GLU A 60 0.00 7.34 15.64
N SER A 61 -0.45 8.59 15.68
CA SER A 61 -1.85 8.92 15.94
C SER A 61 -2.77 8.33 14.86
N MET A 62 -2.39 8.45 13.58
CA MET A 62 -3.15 7.86 12.46
C MET A 62 -3.21 6.33 12.53
N MET A 63 -2.10 5.68 12.92
CA MET A 63 -2.04 4.23 13.06
C MET A 63 -2.92 3.69 14.20
N ARG A 64 -3.08 4.47 15.29
CA ARG A 64 -3.91 4.09 16.45
C ARG A 64 -5.41 4.28 16.23
N GLN A 65 -5.83 5.06 15.23
CA GLN A 65 -7.26 5.26 14.97
C GLN A 65 -7.92 3.97 14.46
N GLN A 66 -9.03 3.59 15.10
CA GLN A 66 -9.84 2.44 14.68
C GLN A 66 -10.53 2.65 13.33
N HIS A 67 -10.82 1.54 12.67
CA HIS A 67 -11.56 1.50 11.42
C HIS A 67 -13.01 1.89 11.64
N ASP A 68 -13.41 3.03 11.07
CA ASP A 68 -14.81 3.36 10.90
C ASP A 68 -15.30 2.75 9.57
N THR A 69 -16.06 1.66 9.69
CA THR A 69 -16.56 0.82 8.59
C THR A 69 -17.49 1.56 7.62
N ASN A 70 -18.00 2.74 8.01
CA ASN A 70 -18.91 3.53 7.19
C ASN A 70 -18.22 4.47 6.20
N LYS A 71 -16.89 4.62 6.25
CA LYS A 71 -16.16 5.48 5.31
C LYS A 71 -15.19 4.65 4.47
N ARG A 72 -15.19 4.96 3.17
CA ARG A 72 -14.28 4.38 2.17
C ARG A 72 -12.85 4.87 2.41
N TYR A 73 -12.16 4.33 3.42
CA TYR A 73 -10.80 4.71 3.79
C TYR A 73 -9.71 3.95 3.02
N THR A 74 -9.96 3.55 1.76
CA THR A 74 -8.91 3.02 0.86
C THR A 74 -7.69 3.94 0.82
N ALA A 75 -7.87 5.24 1.04
CA ALA A 75 -6.81 6.24 1.09
C ALA A 75 -5.73 6.00 2.17
N ARG A 76 -6.05 5.40 3.34
CA ARG A 76 -5.05 5.24 4.43
C ARG A 76 -4.09 4.10 4.16
N ALA A 77 -4.60 2.90 3.85
CA ALA A 77 -3.75 1.78 3.47
C ALA A 77 -2.92 2.11 2.21
N GLN A 78 -3.50 2.86 1.27
CA GLN A 78 -2.76 3.40 0.12
C GLN A 78 -1.65 4.36 0.52
N LEU A 79 -1.92 5.31 1.42
CA LEU A 79 -0.92 6.24 1.93
C LEU A 79 0.23 5.49 2.62
N TYR A 80 -0.08 4.54 3.50
CA TYR A 80 0.94 3.73 4.18
C TYR A 80 1.79 2.94 3.17
N GLY A 81 1.15 2.31 2.19
CA GLY A 81 1.85 1.63 1.10
C GLY A 81 2.75 2.58 0.30
N TRP A 82 2.28 3.79 0.00
CA TRP A 82 3.05 4.79 -0.70
C TRP A 82 4.25 5.27 0.11
N ILE A 83 4.11 5.46 1.42
CA ILE A 83 5.23 5.82 2.32
C ILE A 83 6.28 4.71 2.30
N ILE A 84 5.88 3.43 2.40
CA ILE A 84 6.81 2.29 2.32
C ILE A 84 7.54 2.27 0.97
N GLN A 85 6.82 2.52 -0.13
CA GLN A 85 7.41 2.58 -1.47
C GLN A 85 8.39 3.75 -1.61
N LEU A 86 8.06 4.91 -1.04
CA LEU A 86 8.95 6.07 -1.04
C LEU A 86 10.22 5.77 -0.25
N ASP A 87 10.12 5.17 0.93
CA ASP A 87 11.31 4.79 1.71
C ASP A 87 12.19 3.79 0.95
N TYR A 88 11.57 2.79 0.32
CA TYR A 88 12.28 1.86 -0.55
C TYR A 88 13.00 2.57 -1.71
N PHE A 89 12.33 3.53 -2.36
CA PHE A 89 12.93 4.34 -3.42
C PHE A 89 14.12 5.14 -2.92
N LEU A 90 13.98 5.84 -1.79
CA LEU A 90 15.06 6.65 -1.22
C LEU A 90 16.30 5.78 -0.92
N ARG A 91 16.10 4.62 -0.28
CA ARG A 91 17.20 3.70 0.04
C ARG A 91 17.86 3.12 -1.19
N THR A 92 17.06 2.67 -2.16
CA THR A 92 17.57 2.04 -3.40
C THR A 92 18.43 3.01 -4.20
N ASN A 93 18.16 4.31 -4.12
CA ASN A 93 18.90 5.35 -4.82
C ASN A 93 19.94 6.06 -3.94
N GLY A 94 20.14 5.64 -2.69
CA GLY A 94 21.09 6.28 -1.76
C GLY A 94 20.73 7.73 -1.42
N ILE A 95 19.45 8.11 -1.48
CA ILE A 95 18.99 9.47 -1.20
C ILE A 95 18.83 9.63 0.31
N THR A 96 19.69 10.44 0.91
CA THR A 96 19.58 10.86 2.31
C THR A 96 18.90 12.22 2.37
N VAL A 97 17.84 12.30 3.18
CA VAL A 97 17.18 13.58 3.46
C VAL A 97 17.79 14.13 4.74
N PHE A 98 18.41 15.29 4.64
CA PHE A 98 19.25 15.91 5.68
C PHE A 98 18.50 16.23 6.97
#